data_AF-A0A1I2DS96-F1
#
_entry.id   AF-A0A1I2DS96-F1
#
_cell.length_a   1.000
_cell.length_b   1.000
_cell.length_c   1.000
_cell.angle_alpha   90.00
_cell.angle_beta   90.00
_cell.angle_gamma   90.00
#
_symmetry.space_group_name_H-M   'P 1'
#
loop_
_entity.id
_entity.type
_entity.pdbx_description
1 polymer ?
#
loop_
_entity_poly.entity_id
_entity_poly.type
_entity_poly.pdbx_seq_one_letter_code
_entity_poly.pdbx_strand_id
1 'polypeptide(L)'
;MNFKRSFCTNTRLMGAMMMAVEWELDISRIEAHVFLLDSEGLGIYDFFIKRDASNTELSDFYINKSSCFGGENIELEEAEALSLFVHFYDKNIKNEKDIPENLSKEIYDFYTKKLNKCKNSDDVSYFEFAKRKSLSVMFNKLCKKIDSEYEFVNYMVMRFIARDREALLNFSGSELLSTQHITEINGAFLYNRINRKSDDRYICSTVYEDIDGYYETKLIIVIEKNDDMYKLLSIIITLNNLISEEDVFELISKREVISVFNILDESLSVGNLDVFDKIDNTIANLYKSIQTLEYENGVLYTQYWSDNSHVNDEIYVINNDIQFLIYVDDERLYLATYDYETQIFVENLLKSVLEKVVELEGVYKFDQNVLFDFIQSGEIDLIF
;
A
#
# COMPACT_ATOMS: atom_id res chain seq x y z
N MET A 1 -21.15 -20.92 -10.36
CA MET A 1 -19.79 -20.57 -9.94
C MET A 1 -19.33 -21.54 -8.88
N ASN A 2 -18.36 -22.38 -9.21
CA ASN A 2 -17.65 -23.23 -8.26
C ASN A 2 -16.37 -22.52 -7.84
N PHE A 3 -15.96 -22.71 -6.58
CA PHE A 3 -14.72 -22.11 -6.10
C PHE A 3 -13.53 -22.78 -6.78
N LYS A 4 -12.60 -21.97 -7.31
CA LYS A 4 -11.37 -22.46 -7.93
C LYS A 4 -10.18 -22.30 -6.99
N ARG A 5 -9.91 -21.06 -6.58
CA ARG A 5 -8.83 -20.68 -5.65
C ARG A 5 -9.06 -19.27 -5.13
N SER A 6 -8.38 -18.94 -4.04
CA SER A 6 -8.25 -17.57 -3.56
C SER A 6 -6.92 -17.34 -2.88
N PHE A 7 -6.49 -16.08 -2.84
CA PHE A 7 -5.32 -15.65 -2.10
C PHE A 7 -5.48 -14.20 -1.64
N CYS A 8 -4.69 -13.80 -0.65
CA CYS A 8 -4.61 -12.43 -0.16
C CYS A 8 -3.16 -12.07 0.18
N THR A 9 -2.78 -10.81 -0.01
CA THR A 9 -1.47 -10.33 0.44
C THR A 9 -1.36 -10.36 1.97
N ASN A 10 -0.20 -10.75 2.51
CA ASN A 10 0.09 -10.73 3.96
C ASN A 10 0.52 -9.35 4.49
N THR A 11 -0.16 -8.31 4.02
CA THR A 11 0.19 -6.90 4.24
C THR A 11 -0.74 -6.23 5.25
N ARG A 12 -1.44 -7.01 6.09
CA ARG A 12 -2.41 -6.51 7.09
C ARG A 12 -1.84 -5.41 7.98
N LEU A 13 -0.55 -5.46 8.31
CA LEU A 13 0.12 -4.47 9.17
C LEU A 13 0.45 -3.16 8.47
N MET A 14 0.43 -3.12 7.14
CA MET A 14 0.52 -1.88 6.34
C MET A 14 -0.86 -1.22 6.16
N GLY A 15 -1.94 -1.85 6.62
CA GLY A 15 -3.29 -1.30 6.48
C GLY A 15 -4.02 -1.77 5.22
N ALA A 16 -3.31 -1.91 4.10
CA ALA A 16 -3.89 -2.30 2.81
C ALA A 16 -3.58 -3.76 2.42
N MET A 17 -4.53 -4.42 1.76
CA MET A 17 -4.36 -5.77 1.21
C MET A 17 -5.10 -5.93 -0.12
N MET A 18 -4.62 -6.80 -1.00
CA MET A 18 -5.39 -7.30 -2.14
C MET A 18 -5.83 -8.73 -1.87
N MET A 19 -7.13 -9.01 -1.99
CA MET A 19 -7.68 -10.37 -2.02
C MET A 19 -8.24 -10.68 -3.40
N ALA A 20 -7.88 -11.84 -3.97
CA ALA A 20 -8.48 -12.34 -5.21
C ALA A 20 -9.20 -13.66 -4.95
N VAL A 21 -10.38 -13.81 -5.55
CA VAL A 21 -11.20 -15.03 -5.51
C VAL A 21 -11.56 -15.41 -6.95
N GLU A 22 -11.06 -16.55 -7.40
CA GLU A 22 -11.35 -17.09 -8.72
C GLU A 22 -12.48 -18.13 -8.66
N TRP A 23 -13.45 -17.95 -9.54
CA TRP A 23 -14.61 -18.82 -9.70
C TRP A 23 -14.58 -19.50 -11.06
N GLU A 24 -14.85 -20.80 -11.10
CA GLU A 24 -15.16 -21.53 -12.33
C GLU A 24 -16.61 -21.30 -12.74
N LEU A 25 -16.81 -20.78 -13.94
CA LEU A 25 -18.13 -20.64 -14.57
C LEU A 25 -18.52 -21.93 -15.29
N ASP A 26 -17.58 -22.49 -16.06
CA ASP A 26 -17.63 -23.80 -16.73
C ASP A 26 -16.21 -24.36 -16.92
N ILE A 27 -16.05 -25.42 -17.72
CA ILE A 27 -14.79 -26.17 -17.90
C ILE A 27 -13.62 -25.27 -18.34
N SER A 28 -13.88 -24.13 -18.99
CA SER A 28 -12.84 -23.26 -19.55
C SER A 28 -12.90 -21.81 -19.11
N ARG A 29 -13.98 -21.38 -18.47
CA ARG A 29 -14.22 -19.97 -18.15
C ARG A 29 -14.07 -19.66 -16.67
N ILE A 30 -13.32 -18.61 -16.38
CA ILE A 30 -13.00 -18.15 -15.03
C ILE A 30 -13.50 -16.72 -14.87
N GLU A 31 -14.08 -16.45 -13.70
CA GLU A 31 -14.38 -15.09 -13.23
C GLU A 31 -13.57 -14.83 -11.96
N ALA A 32 -12.65 -13.86 -12.02
CA ALA A 32 -11.87 -13.42 -10.88
C ALA A 32 -12.49 -12.16 -10.26
N HIS A 33 -12.75 -12.23 -8.97
CA HIS A 33 -13.17 -11.11 -8.14
C HIS A 33 -11.96 -10.63 -7.34
N VAL A 34 -11.53 -9.39 -7.56
CA VAL A 34 -10.38 -8.79 -6.88
C VAL A 34 -10.86 -7.67 -5.99
N PHE A 35 -10.55 -7.74 -4.71
CA PHE A 35 -10.94 -6.77 -3.69
C PHE A 35 -9.69 -6.08 -3.17
N LEU A 36 -9.71 -4.75 -3.13
CA LEU A 36 -8.72 -3.99 -2.38
C LEU A 36 -9.31 -3.61 -1.02
N LEU A 37 -8.62 -4.04 0.03
CA LEU A 37 -9.07 -4.03 1.40
C LEU A 37 -8.24 -3.04 2.21
N ASP A 38 -8.89 -2.11 2.87
CA ASP A 38 -8.30 -1.23 3.87
C ASP A 38 -8.80 -1.63 5.27
N SER A 39 -7.85 -2.00 6.10
CA SER A 39 -8.05 -2.48 7.44
C SER A 39 -8.00 -1.40 8.52
N GLU A 40 -7.75 -0.15 8.14
CA GLU A 40 -7.72 0.98 9.06
C GLU A 40 -9.12 1.59 9.19
N GLY A 41 -9.74 2.00 8.09
CA GLY A 41 -10.95 2.81 8.13
C GLY A 41 -12.02 2.47 7.10
N LEU A 42 -11.67 2.17 5.85
CA LEU A 42 -12.62 2.10 4.74
C LEU A 42 -13.38 0.77 4.67
N GLY A 43 -12.71 -0.36 4.86
CA GLY A 43 -13.26 -1.66 4.50
C GLY A 43 -12.80 -2.07 3.10
N ILE A 44 -13.72 -2.40 2.19
CA ILE A 44 -13.41 -2.60 0.77
C ILE A 44 -13.38 -1.23 0.10
N TYR A 45 -12.23 -0.78 -0.41
CA TYR A 45 -12.12 0.53 -1.05
C TYR A 45 -12.13 0.46 -2.58
N ASP A 46 -11.84 -0.71 -3.16
CA ASP A 46 -11.99 -0.94 -4.59
C ASP A 46 -12.30 -2.41 -4.88
N PHE A 47 -12.89 -2.67 -6.05
CA PHE A 47 -13.31 -3.99 -6.47
C PHE A 47 -13.18 -4.13 -7.98
N PHE A 48 -12.82 -5.32 -8.48
CA PHE A 48 -12.72 -5.58 -9.90
C PHE A 48 -13.26 -6.97 -10.24
N ILE A 49 -13.88 -7.07 -11.41
CA ILE A 49 -14.28 -8.35 -12.01
C ILE A 49 -13.49 -8.53 -13.30
N LYS A 50 -12.75 -9.63 -13.40
CA LYS A 50 -12.07 -10.07 -14.63
C LYS A 50 -12.71 -11.36 -15.12
N ARG A 51 -13.32 -11.32 -16.29
CA ARG A 51 -13.96 -12.48 -16.94
C ARG A 51 -13.13 -12.96 -18.10
N ASP A 52 -12.95 -14.27 -18.20
CA ASP A 52 -12.33 -14.94 -19.35
C ASP A 52 -10.93 -14.38 -19.71
N ALA A 53 -10.25 -13.77 -18.74
CA ALA A 53 -8.89 -13.28 -18.88
C ALA A 53 -7.91 -14.46 -18.91
N SER A 54 -6.88 -14.35 -19.74
CA SER A 54 -5.79 -15.32 -19.76
C SER A 54 -5.04 -15.33 -18.43
N ASN A 55 -4.32 -16.42 -18.15
CA ASN A 55 -3.51 -16.52 -16.93
C ASN A 55 -2.45 -15.40 -16.85
N THR A 56 -1.90 -14.98 -17.98
CA THR A 56 -0.92 -13.88 -18.04
C THR A 56 -1.56 -12.54 -17.72
N GLU A 57 -2.72 -12.23 -18.30
CA GLU A 57 -3.44 -10.98 -18.01
C GLU A 57 -3.87 -10.90 -16.54
N LEU A 58 -4.35 -12.02 -15.96
CA LEU A 58 -4.67 -12.07 -14.54
C LEU A 58 -3.42 -11.88 -13.67
N SER A 59 -2.31 -12.54 -14.02
CA SER A 59 -1.05 -12.40 -13.28
C SER A 59 -0.53 -10.96 -13.31
N ASP A 60 -0.49 -10.34 -14.49
CA ASP A 60 -0.07 -8.94 -14.65
C ASP A 60 -0.98 -8.00 -13.85
N PHE A 61 -2.30 -8.25 -13.89
CA PHE A 61 -3.27 -7.47 -13.12
C PHE A 61 -3.06 -7.62 -11.60
N TYR A 62 -2.84 -8.83 -11.11
CA TYR A 62 -2.58 -9.07 -9.69
C TYR A 62 -1.30 -8.38 -9.23
N ILE A 63 -0.20 -8.51 -9.99
CA ILE A 63 1.07 -7.82 -9.72
C ILE A 63 0.84 -6.31 -9.65
N ASN A 64 0.15 -5.75 -10.64
CA ASN A 64 -0.17 -4.31 -10.66
C ASN A 64 -0.93 -3.86 -9.41
N LYS A 65 -1.86 -4.66 -8.90
CA LYS A 65 -2.71 -4.28 -7.76
C LYS A 65 -2.15 -4.63 -6.39
N SER A 66 -1.17 -5.53 -6.28
CA SER A 66 -0.62 -5.97 -5.00
C SER A 66 0.78 -5.48 -4.69
N SER A 67 1.59 -5.18 -5.69
CA SER A 67 3.04 -4.98 -5.48
C SER A 67 3.40 -3.76 -4.64
N CYS A 68 2.57 -2.71 -4.63
CA CYS A 68 2.79 -1.53 -3.79
C CYS A 68 2.61 -1.80 -2.29
N PHE A 69 2.04 -2.95 -1.90
CA PHE A 69 1.81 -3.28 -0.49
C PHE A 69 3.01 -3.94 0.20
N GLY A 70 4.04 -4.37 -0.55
CA GLY A 70 5.29 -4.87 0.02
C GLY A 70 5.21 -6.25 0.70
N GLY A 71 4.35 -7.16 0.21
CA GLY A 71 4.18 -8.49 0.80
C GLY A 71 3.84 -9.60 -0.20
N GLU A 72 3.63 -10.81 0.33
CA GLU A 72 3.46 -12.04 -0.43
C GLU A 72 1.99 -12.47 -0.48
N ASN A 73 1.62 -13.16 -1.56
CA ASN A 73 0.30 -13.76 -1.70
C ASN A 73 0.20 -15.07 -0.90
N ILE A 74 -0.73 -15.11 0.05
CA ILE A 74 -1.03 -16.28 0.87
C ILE A 74 -2.33 -16.90 0.38
N GLU A 75 -2.32 -18.20 0.13
CA GLU A 75 -3.50 -18.95 -0.28
C GLU A 75 -4.56 -18.97 0.82
N LEU A 76 -5.81 -18.74 0.41
CA LEU A 76 -6.98 -18.79 1.27
C LEU A 76 -7.91 -19.92 0.84
N GLU A 77 -8.47 -20.62 1.82
CA GLU A 77 -9.58 -21.53 1.61
C GLU A 77 -10.87 -20.75 1.27
N GLU A 78 -11.85 -21.40 0.62
CA GLU A 78 -13.13 -20.75 0.25
C GLU A 78 -13.78 -20.08 1.46
N ALA A 79 -13.85 -20.77 2.60
CA ALA A 79 -14.47 -20.23 3.81
C ALA A 79 -13.72 -19.02 4.41
N GLU A 80 -12.39 -18.99 4.28
CA GLU A 80 -11.54 -17.88 4.73
C GLU A 80 -11.78 -16.64 3.88
N ALA A 81 -11.72 -16.78 2.54
CA ALA A 81 -11.95 -15.67 1.61
C ALA A 81 -13.38 -15.11 1.72
N LEU A 82 -14.38 -15.98 1.85
CA LEU A 82 -15.77 -15.56 2.07
C LEU A 82 -15.94 -14.81 3.41
N SER A 83 -15.25 -15.27 4.46
CA SER A 83 -15.30 -14.61 5.77
C SER A 83 -14.62 -13.24 5.75
N LEU A 84 -13.49 -13.13 5.04
CA LEU A 84 -12.75 -11.88 4.87
C LEU A 84 -13.58 -10.86 4.09
N PHE A 85 -14.20 -11.27 2.98
CA PHE A 85 -15.11 -10.41 2.21
C PHE A 85 -16.21 -9.82 3.11
N VAL A 86 -16.94 -10.68 3.84
CA VAL A 86 -18.04 -10.21 4.69
C VAL A 86 -17.53 -9.29 5.80
N HIS A 87 -16.37 -9.59 6.40
CA HIS A 87 -15.77 -8.73 7.43
C HIS A 87 -15.49 -7.31 6.91
N PHE A 88 -14.85 -7.19 5.75
CA PHE A 88 -14.51 -5.88 5.18
C PHE A 88 -15.74 -5.15 4.63
N TYR A 89 -16.70 -5.86 4.04
CA TYR A 89 -17.97 -5.25 3.63
C TYR A 89 -18.76 -4.70 4.83
N ASP A 90 -18.87 -5.48 5.91
CA ASP A 90 -19.50 -5.05 7.17
C ASP A 90 -18.76 -3.83 7.76
N LYS A 91 -17.44 -3.74 7.56
CA LYS A 91 -16.62 -2.61 7.98
C LYS A 91 -16.96 -1.32 7.24
N ASN A 92 -17.19 -1.34 5.92
CA ASN A 92 -17.70 -0.16 5.19
C ASN A 92 -18.99 0.36 5.84
N ILE A 93 -19.95 -0.55 6.07
CA ILE A 93 -21.25 -0.19 6.65
C ILE A 93 -21.10 0.39 8.06
N LYS A 94 -20.32 -0.28 8.92
CA LYS A 94 -20.11 0.14 10.30
C LYS A 94 -19.45 1.53 10.39
N ASN A 95 -18.55 1.82 9.47
CA ASN A 95 -17.78 3.06 9.46
C ASN A 95 -18.42 4.15 8.58
N GLU A 96 -19.63 3.92 8.07
CA GLU A 96 -20.36 4.84 7.19
C GLU A 96 -19.53 5.26 5.97
N LYS A 97 -18.81 4.29 5.39
CA LYS A 97 -17.97 4.46 4.20
C LYS A 97 -18.66 3.90 2.97
N ASP A 98 -18.39 4.52 1.83
CA ASP A 98 -18.94 4.09 0.56
C ASP A 98 -18.45 2.67 0.21
N ILE A 99 -19.34 1.91 -0.42
CA ILE A 99 -19.02 0.63 -1.03
C ILE A 99 -18.68 0.91 -2.50
N PRO A 100 -17.64 0.29 -3.09
CA PRO A 100 -17.30 0.50 -4.50
C PRO A 100 -18.52 0.32 -5.41
N GLU A 101 -18.75 1.24 -6.35
CA GLU A 101 -19.97 1.27 -7.16
C GLU A 101 -20.21 -0.03 -7.95
N ASN A 102 -19.13 -0.67 -8.35
CA ASN A 102 -19.13 -1.95 -9.08
C ASN A 102 -19.35 -3.17 -8.16
N LEU A 103 -19.30 -3.01 -6.84
CA LEU A 103 -19.61 -4.05 -5.86
C LEU A 103 -21.10 -4.03 -5.50
N SER A 104 -21.91 -4.66 -6.34
CA SER A 104 -23.37 -4.67 -6.19
C SER A 104 -23.86 -5.49 -4.98
N LYS A 105 -25.08 -5.20 -4.52
CA LYS A 105 -25.79 -5.99 -3.51
C LYS A 105 -25.95 -7.46 -3.91
N GLU A 106 -26.03 -7.77 -5.21
CA GLU A 106 -26.12 -9.15 -5.70
C GLU A 106 -24.83 -9.94 -5.40
N ILE A 107 -23.67 -9.29 -5.50
CA ILE A 107 -22.38 -9.89 -5.15
C ILE A 107 -22.31 -10.12 -3.64
N TYR A 108 -22.70 -9.13 -2.84
CA TYR A 108 -22.78 -9.30 -1.38
C TYR A 108 -23.69 -10.49 -0.99
N ASP A 109 -24.88 -10.57 -1.58
CA ASP A 109 -25.82 -11.67 -1.35
C ASP A 109 -25.22 -13.02 -1.79
N PHE A 110 -24.49 -13.04 -2.91
CA PHE A 110 -23.80 -14.24 -3.40
C PHE A 110 -22.77 -14.75 -2.38
N TYR A 111 -21.85 -13.89 -1.93
CA TYR A 111 -20.82 -14.24 -0.94
C TYR A 111 -21.45 -14.66 0.39
N THR A 112 -22.47 -13.94 0.86
CA THR A 112 -23.16 -14.24 2.13
C THR A 112 -23.90 -15.58 2.06
N LYS A 113 -24.62 -15.87 0.98
CA LYS A 113 -25.30 -17.16 0.77
C LYS A 113 -24.30 -18.31 0.68
N LYS A 114 -23.18 -18.12 -0.04
CA LYS A 114 -22.08 -19.08 -0.12
C LYS A 114 -21.50 -19.37 1.25
N LEU A 115 -21.15 -18.32 2.00
CA LEU A 115 -20.63 -18.43 3.35
C LEU A 115 -21.60 -19.21 4.23
N ASN A 116 -22.91 -18.89 4.19
CA ASN A 116 -23.94 -19.60 4.96
C ASN A 116 -24.05 -21.09 4.62
N LYS A 117 -23.82 -21.50 3.37
CA LYS A 117 -23.82 -22.93 3.00
C LYS A 117 -22.61 -23.69 3.55
N CYS A 118 -21.48 -23.02 3.76
CA CYS A 118 -20.34 -23.62 4.45
C CYS A 118 -20.64 -23.87 5.94
N LYS A 119 -21.70 -23.27 6.53
CA LYS A 119 -22.04 -23.28 7.96
C LYS A 119 -23.01 -24.38 8.40
N ASN A 120 -23.05 -25.56 7.77
CA ASN A 120 -23.98 -26.64 8.17
C ASN A 120 -23.66 -27.28 9.56
N SER A 121 -23.59 -26.45 10.61
CA SER A 121 -23.73 -26.79 12.03
C SER A 121 -24.73 -25.81 12.65
N ASP A 122 -25.83 -26.31 13.21
CA ASP A 122 -27.03 -25.56 13.66
C ASP A 122 -26.84 -24.62 14.88
N ASP A 123 -25.62 -24.16 15.19
CA ASP A 123 -25.36 -23.34 16.37
C ASP A 123 -24.77 -21.96 16.01
N VAL A 124 -25.66 -20.95 16.02
CA VAL A 124 -25.35 -19.55 15.70
C VAL A 124 -24.32 -18.95 16.67
N SER A 125 -24.28 -19.41 17.93
CA SER A 125 -23.32 -18.92 18.94
C SER A 125 -21.91 -19.44 18.71
N TYR A 126 -21.80 -20.71 18.28
CA TYR A 126 -20.54 -21.32 17.88
C TYR A 126 -19.98 -20.67 16.63
N PHE A 127 -20.84 -20.22 15.70
CA PHE A 127 -20.43 -19.54 14.48
C PHE A 127 -19.83 -18.15 14.71
N GLU A 128 -20.42 -17.30 15.58
CA GLU A 128 -19.79 -16.02 15.93
C GLU A 128 -18.44 -16.23 16.63
N PHE A 129 -18.36 -17.22 17.51
CA PHE A 129 -17.11 -17.58 18.18
C PHE A 129 -16.06 -18.12 17.21
N ALA A 130 -16.44 -18.99 16.27
CA ALA A 130 -15.58 -19.52 15.22
C ALA A 130 -15.19 -18.44 14.20
N LYS A 131 -16.08 -17.50 13.85
CA LYS A 131 -15.80 -16.33 13.00
C LYS A 131 -14.78 -15.42 13.68
N ARG A 132 -14.91 -15.13 14.98
CA ARG A 132 -13.93 -14.31 15.73
C ARG A 132 -12.59 -15.02 15.89
N LYS A 133 -12.60 -16.32 16.22
CA LYS A 133 -11.38 -17.13 16.32
C LYS A 133 -10.71 -17.34 14.95
N SER A 134 -11.50 -17.48 13.89
CA SER A 134 -11.06 -17.51 12.50
C SER A 134 -10.48 -16.17 12.10
N LEU A 135 -11.09 -15.04 12.46
CA LEU A 135 -10.55 -13.71 12.17
C LEU A 135 -9.23 -13.44 12.90
N SER A 136 -9.03 -13.91 14.14
CA SER A 136 -7.72 -13.83 14.80
C SER A 136 -6.66 -14.73 14.15
N VAL A 137 -7.04 -15.92 13.72
CA VAL A 137 -6.15 -16.84 12.98
C VAL A 137 -5.81 -16.26 11.61
N MET A 138 -6.81 -15.69 10.93
CA MET A 138 -6.68 -14.98 9.65
C MET A 138 -5.82 -13.73 9.81
N PHE A 139 -5.99 -12.96 10.88
CA PHE A 139 -5.15 -11.80 11.16
C PHE A 139 -3.68 -12.21 11.18
N ASN A 140 -3.34 -13.25 11.94
CA ASN A 140 -1.96 -13.73 12.02
C ASN A 140 -1.46 -14.27 10.67
N LYS A 141 -2.33 -14.95 9.90
CA LYS A 141 -2.02 -15.46 8.56
C LYS A 141 -1.78 -14.34 7.54
N LEU A 142 -2.48 -13.21 7.70
CA LEU A 142 -2.39 -12.03 6.83
C LEU A 142 -1.37 -11.01 7.32
N CYS A 143 -0.72 -11.23 8.46
CA CYS A 143 0.44 -10.46 8.88
C CYS A 143 1.70 -11.18 8.42
N LYS A 144 2.61 -10.45 7.77
CA LYS A 144 3.97 -10.96 7.61
C LYS A 144 4.61 -11.24 8.98
N LYS A 145 5.57 -12.15 9.00
CA LYS A 145 6.38 -12.38 10.20
C LYS A 145 7.12 -11.09 10.55
N ILE A 146 7.14 -10.76 11.83
CA ILE A 146 7.87 -9.61 12.37
C ILE A 146 9.21 -10.13 12.88
N ASP A 147 10.30 -9.66 12.27
CA ASP A 147 11.64 -10.19 12.48
C ASP A 147 12.46 -9.35 13.47
N SER A 148 12.01 -8.13 13.82
CA SER A 148 12.70 -7.27 14.77
C SER A 148 11.80 -6.45 15.70
N GLU A 149 12.42 -5.91 16.75
CA GLU A 149 11.79 -4.97 17.68
C GLU A 149 11.46 -3.62 17.02
N TYR A 150 12.32 -3.12 16.13
CA TYR A 150 12.09 -1.87 15.41
C TYR A 150 10.89 -1.98 14.48
N GLU A 151 10.83 -3.08 13.74
CA GLU A 151 9.72 -3.40 12.86
C GLU A 151 8.40 -3.51 13.65
N PHE A 152 8.41 -4.22 14.77
CA PHE A 152 7.24 -4.30 15.65
C PHE A 152 6.80 -2.92 16.14
N VAL A 153 7.74 -2.11 16.63
CA VAL A 153 7.44 -0.78 17.18
C VAL A 153 6.90 0.16 16.09
N ASN A 154 7.50 0.18 14.89
CA ASN A 154 7.01 0.98 13.78
C ASN A 154 5.60 0.55 13.37
N TYR A 155 5.34 -0.75 13.24
CA TYR A 155 3.97 -1.23 12.97
C TYR A 155 2.99 -0.81 14.07
N MET A 156 3.34 -0.93 15.35
CA MET A 156 2.43 -0.56 16.44
C MET A 156 2.14 0.94 16.47
N VAL A 157 3.14 1.78 16.20
CA VAL A 157 2.95 3.23 16.07
C VAL A 157 2.07 3.54 14.87
N MET A 158 2.34 2.95 13.71
CA MET A 158 1.54 3.11 12.49
C MET A 158 0.07 2.70 12.74
N ARG A 159 -0.18 1.55 13.35
CA ARG A 159 -1.52 1.07 13.71
C ARG A 159 -2.22 1.98 14.73
N PHE A 160 -1.44 2.59 15.63
CA PHE A 160 -1.96 3.55 16.61
C PHE A 160 -2.41 4.86 15.97
N ILE A 161 -1.61 5.42 15.06
CA ILE A 161 -1.95 6.63 14.29
C ILE A 161 -3.16 6.38 13.38
N ALA A 162 -3.18 5.22 12.71
CA ALA A 162 -4.27 4.81 11.84
C ALA A 162 -5.54 4.35 12.59
N ARG A 163 -5.57 4.39 13.92
CA ARG A 163 -6.71 3.95 14.76
C ARG A 163 -7.15 2.50 14.48
N ASP A 164 -6.21 1.63 14.13
CA ASP A 164 -6.47 0.23 13.82
C ASP A 164 -6.66 -0.60 15.10
N ARG A 165 -7.87 -0.48 15.66
CA ARG A 165 -8.27 -1.16 16.88
C ARG A 165 -8.09 -2.68 16.80
N GLU A 166 -8.33 -3.29 15.65
CA GLU A 166 -8.22 -4.74 15.47
C GLU A 166 -6.78 -5.21 15.65
N ALA A 167 -5.82 -4.50 15.04
CA ALA A 167 -4.41 -4.82 15.19
C ALA A 167 -3.92 -4.55 16.63
N LEU A 168 -4.24 -3.38 17.19
CA LEU A 168 -3.85 -3.05 18.56
C LEU A 168 -4.42 -4.04 19.58
N LEU A 169 -5.66 -4.48 19.41
CA LEU A 169 -6.27 -5.50 20.27
C LEU A 169 -5.59 -6.86 20.12
N ASN A 170 -5.23 -7.26 18.89
CA ASN A 170 -4.56 -8.54 18.63
C ASN A 170 -3.20 -8.61 19.36
N PHE A 171 -2.38 -7.56 19.23
CA PHE A 171 -1.03 -7.55 19.84
C PHE A 171 -1.00 -7.19 21.32
N SER A 172 -1.99 -6.48 21.85
CA SER A 172 -2.04 -6.12 23.27
C SER A 172 -2.90 -7.02 24.13
N GLY A 173 -3.92 -7.66 23.55
CA GLY A 173 -4.98 -8.34 24.30
C GLY A 173 -5.81 -7.39 25.19
N SER A 174 -5.67 -6.07 25.03
CA SER A 174 -6.25 -5.06 25.90
C SER A 174 -7.25 -4.18 25.14
N GLU A 175 -8.53 -4.32 25.48
CA GLU A 175 -9.59 -3.45 24.94
C GLU A 175 -9.31 -1.98 25.24
N LEU A 176 -8.83 -1.69 26.45
CA LEU A 176 -8.48 -0.32 26.87
C LEU A 176 -7.43 0.28 25.94
N LEU A 177 -6.33 -0.44 25.67
CA LEU A 177 -5.27 0.03 24.79
C LEU A 177 -5.80 0.19 23.36
N SER A 178 -6.55 -0.80 22.86
CA SER A 178 -7.06 -0.80 21.49
C SER A 178 -8.00 0.36 21.15
N THR A 179 -8.60 0.98 22.17
CA THR A 179 -9.50 2.14 22.02
C THR A 179 -8.81 3.49 22.22
N GLN A 180 -7.53 3.50 22.63
CA GLN A 180 -6.76 4.74 22.70
C GLN A 180 -6.53 5.28 21.28
N HIS A 181 -6.61 6.59 21.15
CA HIS A 181 -6.33 7.29 19.91
C HIS A 181 -5.76 8.67 20.25
N ILE A 182 -4.92 9.16 19.35
CA ILE A 182 -4.40 10.53 19.36
C ILE A 182 -4.95 11.34 18.20
N THR A 183 -5.38 10.66 17.14
CA THR A 183 -5.93 11.21 15.91
C THR A 183 -7.46 11.29 15.94
N GLU A 184 -8.01 12.27 15.23
CA GLU A 184 -9.45 12.46 15.02
C GLU A 184 -9.98 11.56 13.89
N ILE A 185 -9.18 11.33 12.85
CA ILE A 185 -9.48 10.37 11.77
C ILE A 185 -8.44 9.23 11.71
N ASN A 186 -8.53 8.35 10.70
CA ASN A 186 -7.43 7.44 10.39
C ASN A 186 -6.28 8.29 9.83
N GLY A 187 -5.27 8.60 10.66
CA GLY A 187 -4.16 9.48 10.28
C GLY A 187 -3.11 8.77 9.43
N ALA A 188 -2.38 9.53 8.61
CA ALA A 188 -1.29 9.01 7.78
C ALA A 188 0.04 9.06 8.54
N PHE A 189 0.71 7.92 8.66
CA PHE A 189 1.99 7.81 9.37
C PHE A 189 3.16 8.17 8.44
N LEU A 190 3.87 9.25 8.73
CA LEU A 190 4.84 9.85 7.79
C LEU A 190 6.29 9.57 8.18
N TYR A 191 6.59 9.66 9.47
CA TYR A 191 7.96 9.50 9.98
C TYR A 191 7.96 8.94 11.40
N ASN A 192 8.98 8.16 11.71
CA ASN A 192 9.24 7.79 13.09
C ASN A 192 10.71 7.59 13.35
N ARG A 193 11.17 8.09 14.50
CA ARG A 193 12.49 7.77 15.04
C ARG A 193 12.38 7.05 16.36
N ILE A 194 12.90 5.83 16.41
CA ILE A 194 12.85 4.96 17.57
C ILE A 194 14.14 5.08 18.39
N ASN A 195 14.05 5.62 19.60
CA ASN A 195 15.16 5.60 20.55
C ASN A 195 14.94 4.48 21.59
N ARG A 196 15.68 3.39 21.48
CA ARG A 196 15.67 2.29 22.47
C ARG A 196 16.24 2.75 23.81
N LYS A 197 15.50 2.54 24.91
CA LYS A 197 15.93 2.86 26.28
C LYS A 197 16.29 1.62 27.10
N SER A 198 15.60 0.52 26.85
CA SER A 198 15.85 -0.80 27.41
C SER A 198 15.35 -1.85 26.41
N ASP A 199 15.43 -3.13 26.75
CA ASP A 199 14.99 -4.22 25.86
C ASP A 199 13.48 -4.19 25.58
N ASP A 200 12.70 -3.68 26.54
CA ASP A 200 11.24 -3.64 26.53
C ASP A 200 10.68 -2.23 26.27
N ARG A 201 11.52 -1.18 26.18
CA ARG A 201 11.04 0.21 26.17
C ARG A 201 11.70 1.08 25.10
N TYR A 202 10.85 1.76 24.34
CA TYR A 202 11.23 2.56 23.18
C TYR A 202 10.56 3.94 23.28
N ILE A 203 11.32 5.00 23.00
CA ILE A 203 10.79 6.36 22.85
C ILE A 203 10.74 6.67 21.37
N CYS A 204 9.55 6.97 20.85
CA CYS A 204 9.30 7.27 19.46
C CYS A 204 9.07 8.76 19.28
N SER A 205 9.78 9.39 18.36
CA SER A 205 9.48 10.72 17.82
C SER A 205 8.77 10.51 16.49
N THR A 206 7.45 10.68 16.49
CA THR A 206 6.55 10.31 15.41
C THR A 206 5.96 11.56 14.76
N VAL A 207 5.90 11.58 13.43
CA VAL A 207 5.16 12.59 12.68
C VAL A 207 4.06 11.92 11.85
N TYR A 208 2.87 12.52 11.88
CA TYR A 208 1.71 12.04 11.16
C TYR A 208 0.85 13.20 10.66
N GLU A 209 0.03 12.91 9.66
CA GLU A 209 -1.06 13.76 9.17
C GLU A 209 -2.38 13.35 9.83
N ASP A 210 -3.20 14.34 10.18
CA ASP A 210 -4.57 14.19 10.65
C ASP A 210 -5.49 15.18 9.91
N ILE A 211 -6.77 15.25 10.28
CA ILE A 211 -7.79 16.02 9.56
C ILE A 211 -7.47 17.52 9.37
N ASP A 212 -6.73 18.14 10.28
CA ASP A 212 -6.48 19.58 10.32
C ASP A 212 -5.00 19.96 10.16
N GLY A 213 -4.13 19.00 9.83
CA GLY A 213 -2.73 19.24 9.52
C GLY A 213 -1.81 18.16 10.07
N TYR A 214 -0.57 18.57 10.35
CA TYR A 214 0.50 17.65 10.74
C TYR A 214 0.87 17.80 12.22
N TYR A 215 1.28 16.69 12.82
CA TYR A 215 1.60 16.61 14.24
C TYR A 215 2.93 15.90 14.49
N GLU A 216 3.75 16.46 15.39
CA GLU A 216 4.86 15.77 16.02
C GLU A 216 4.43 15.26 17.41
N THR A 217 4.58 13.96 17.63
CA THR A 217 4.24 13.29 18.88
C THR A 217 5.42 12.52 19.45
N LYS A 218 5.54 12.56 20.78
CA LYS A 218 6.44 11.67 21.53
C LYS A 218 5.66 10.55 22.20
N LEU A 219 5.91 9.32 21.75
CA LEU A 219 5.32 8.11 22.31
C LEU A 219 6.35 7.34 23.14
N ILE A 220 5.91 6.69 24.21
CA ILE A 220 6.66 5.62 24.87
C ILE A 220 5.94 4.32 24.55
N ILE A 221 6.65 3.40 23.90
CA ILE A 221 6.16 2.06 23.54
C ILE A 221 6.82 1.05 24.47
N VAL A 222 6.01 0.22 25.11
CA VAL A 222 6.47 -0.88 25.96
C VAL A 222 6.02 -2.20 25.36
N ILE A 223 6.96 -3.13 25.18
CA ILE A 223 6.72 -4.41 24.50
C ILE A 223 7.17 -5.58 25.36
N GLU A 224 6.60 -6.75 25.12
CA GLU A 224 7.08 -8.04 25.63
C GLU A 224 7.47 -8.93 24.45
N LYS A 225 8.62 -9.61 24.56
CA LYS A 225 9.08 -10.60 23.58
C LYS A 225 9.03 -11.98 24.20
N ASN A 226 8.33 -12.92 23.55
CA ASN A 226 8.29 -14.33 23.94
C ASN A 226 8.68 -15.17 22.72
N ASP A 227 9.81 -15.89 22.76
CA ASP A 227 10.40 -16.79 21.74
C ASP A 227 10.18 -16.41 20.25
N ASP A 228 8.95 -16.41 19.75
CA ASP A 228 8.57 -16.09 18.35
C ASP A 228 7.50 -14.97 18.18
N MET A 229 7.04 -14.33 19.27
CA MET A 229 5.97 -13.34 19.22
C MET A 229 6.28 -12.08 20.03
N TYR A 230 5.82 -10.95 19.50
CA TYR A 230 5.81 -9.66 20.17
C TYR A 230 4.42 -9.36 20.72
N LYS A 231 4.37 -8.72 21.89
CA LYS A 231 3.15 -8.15 22.46
C LYS A 231 3.35 -6.68 22.81
N LEU A 232 2.29 -5.92 22.63
CA LEU A 232 2.23 -4.51 22.99
C LEU A 232 1.66 -4.37 24.40
N LEU A 233 2.49 -3.93 25.35
CA LEU A 233 2.07 -3.75 26.74
C LEU A 233 1.48 -2.35 26.99
N SER A 234 2.04 -1.32 26.37
CA SER A 234 1.60 0.07 26.58
C SER A 234 2.03 0.98 25.45
N ILE A 235 1.17 1.97 25.16
CA ILE A 235 1.49 3.19 24.42
C ILE A 235 1.20 4.36 25.37
N ILE A 236 2.19 5.23 25.59
CA ILE A 236 2.03 6.43 26.41
C ILE A 236 2.33 7.65 25.56
N ILE A 237 1.33 8.50 25.38
CA ILE A 237 1.47 9.80 24.73
C ILE A 237 2.07 10.78 25.74
N THR A 238 3.21 11.39 25.41
CA THR A 238 3.89 12.34 26.31
C THR A 238 3.82 13.78 25.81
N LEU A 239 3.72 13.98 24.51
CA LEU A 239 3.65 15.27 23.85
C LEU A 239 2.92 15.08 22.51
N ASN A 240 2.08 16.04 22.13
CA ASN A 240 1.46 16.14 20.81
C ASN A 240 1.40 17.61 20.42
N ASN A 241 2.13 18.01 19.38
CA ASN A 241 2.19 19.39 18.93
C ASN A 241 1.94 19.47 17.42
N LEU A 242 1.30 20.54 16.98
CA LEU A 242 1.27 20.91 15.56
C LEU A 242 2.70 21.17 15.08
N ILE A 243 2.99 20.74 13.86
CA ILE A 243 4.23 20.99 13.12
C ILE A 243 3.84 21.59 11.76
N SER A 244 4.68 22.47 11.21
CA SER A 244 4.35 23.09 9.92
C SER A 244 4.58 22.12 8.76
N GLU A 245 3.90 22.36 7.64
CA GLU A 245 4.06 21.55 6.43
C GLU A 245 5.51 21.58 5.91
N GLU A 246 6.17 22.74 5.99
CA GLU A 246 7.57 22.88 5.58
C GLU A 246 8.52 22.02 6.43
N ASP A 247 8.34 22.03 7.76
CA ASP A 247 9.13 21.19 8.67
C ASP A 247 8.91 19.69 8.41
N VAL A 248 7.66 19.30 8.09
CA VAL A 248 7.33 17.91 7.73
C VAL A 248 7.98 17.53 6.41
N PHE A 249 7.88 18.38 5.40
CA PHE A 249 8.48 18.17 4.09
C PHE A 249 9.99 17.99 4.22
N GLU A 250 10.68 18.87 4.95
CA GLU A 250 12.11 18.73 5.23
C GLU A 250 12.45 17.40 5.92
N LEU A 251 11.60 16.96 6.86
CA LEU A 251 11.83 15.74 7.64
C LEU A 251 11.67 14.45 6.81
N ILE A 252 10.68 14.42 5.92
CA ILE A 252 10.43 13.25 5.05
C ILE A 252 11.19 13.32 3.72
N SER A 253 11.84 14.45 3.45
CA SER A 253 12.64 14.65 2.25
C SER A 253 13.84 13.71 2.23
N LYS A 254 14.23 13.30 1.03
CA LYS A 254 15.50 12.62 0.78
C LYS A 254 16.16 13.21 -0.45
N ARG A 255 17.47 12.99 -0.52
CA ARG A 255 18.27 13.33 -1.70
C ARG A 255 17.63 12.71 -2.95
N GLU A 256 17.42 13.53 -3.97
CA GLU A 256 16.82 13.13 -5.22
C GLU A 256 17.77 13.38 -6.39
N VAL A 257 17.84 12.42 -7.32
CA VAL A 257 18.57 12.56 -8.57
C VAL A 257 17.58 12.48 -9.72
N ILE A 258 17.51 13.54 -10.52
CA ILE A 258 16.62 13.65 -11.67
C ILE A 258 17.43 13.51 -12.95
N SER A 259 17.16 12.46 -13.73
CA SER A 259 17.66 12.31 -15.10
C SER A 259 16.59 12.80 -16.06
N VAL A 260 16.94 13.79 -16.89
CA VAL A 260 16.01 14.45 -17.82
C VAL A 260 16.31 13.98 -19.23
N PHE A 261 15.27 13.53 -19.92
CA PHE A 261 15.34 13.11 -21.31
C PHE A 261 14.43 13.96 -22.18
N ASN A 262 14.92 14.42 -23.33
CA ASN A 262 14.09 15.05 -24.34
C ASN A 262 13.38 14.00 -25.18
N ILE A 263 12.09 14.20 -25.44
CA ILE A 263 11.31 13.38 -26.35
C ILE A 263 11.58 13.83 -27.79
N LEU A 264 11.98 12.87 -28.63
CA LEU A 264 12.41 13.15 -30.01
C LEU A 264 11.20 13.28 -30.94
N ASP A 265 10.99 14.51 -31.45
CA ASP A 265 9.90 14.96 -32.32
C ASP A 265 9.71 14.07 -33.59
N GLU A 266 10.81 13.52 -34.15
CA GLU A 266 10.76 12.62 -35.31
C GLU A 266 10.06 11.26 -35.03
N SER A 267 9.87 10.91 -33.75
CA SER A 267 9.20 9.67 -33.36
C SER A 267 7.66 9.74 -33.38
N LEU A 268 7.08 10.94 -33.52
CA LEU A 268 5.63 11.21 -33.60
C LEU A 268 4.92 10.60 -34.82
N SER A 269 5.66 10.02 -35.77
CA SER A 269 5.10 9.56 -37.05
C SER A 269 5.40 8.08 -37.40
N VAL A 270 5.99 7.31 -36.49
CA VAL A 270 6.31 5.89 -36.75
C VAL A 270 5.19 4.98 -36.24
N GLY A 271 4.16 4.79 -37.08
CA GLY A 271 3.25 3.64 -36.98
C GLY A 271 1.99 3.83 -36.13
N ASN A 272 1.20 4.88 -36.41
CA ASN A 272 -0.19 5.09 -35.93
C ASN A 272 -0.43 5.10 -34.40
N LEU A 273 0.58 4.96 -33.55
CA LEU A 273 0.49 5.19 -32.10
C LEU A 273 1.19 6.50 -31.74
N ASP A 274 0.60 7.22 -30.81
CA ASP A 274 1.18 8.43 -30.23
C ASP A 274 2.50 8.07 -29.51
N VAL A 275 3.46 9.00 -29.45
CA VAL A 275 4.74 8.78 -28.75
C VAL A 275 4.50 8.53 -27.27
N PHE A 276 3.52 9.21 -26.69
CA PHE A 276 3.03 8.93 -25.35
C PHE A 276 2.57 7.50 -25.18
N ASP A 277 1.68 6.99 -26.06
CA ASP A 277 1.23 5.60 -26.00
C ASP A 277 2.42 4.64 -26.06
N LYS A 278 3.44 4.94 -26.84
CA LYS A 278 4.64 4.11 -26.94
C LYS A 278 5.45 4.12 -25.65
N ILE A 279 5.65 5.29 -25.03
CA ILE A 279 6.33 5.43 -23.75
C ILE A 279 5.55 4.69 -22.66
N ASP A 280 4.25 4.96 -22.54
CA ASP A 280 3.34 4.34 -21.58
C ASP A 280 3.38 2.81 -21.70
N ASN A 281 3.13 2.28 -22.90
CA ASN A 281 3.18 0.83 -23.15
C ASN A 281 4.55 0.24 -22.84
N THR A 282 5.64 0.97 -23.08
CA THR A 282 7.00 0.49 -22.77
C THR A 282 7.21 0.42 -21.26
N ILE A 283 6.87 1.49 -20.54
CA ILE A 283 6.99 1.57 -19.07
C ILE A 283 6.13 0.50 -18.41
N ALA A 284 4.85 0.40 -18.78
CA ALA A 284 3.92 -0.59 -18.22
C ALA A 284 4.35 -2.04 -18.49
N ASN A 285 5.03 -2.31 -19.61
CA ASN A 285 5.56 -3.64 -19.92
C ASN A 285 6.84 -3.97 -19.16
N LEU A 286 7.70 -2.97 -18.90
CA LEU A 286 8.91 -3.17 -18.10
C LEU A 286 8.60 -3.32 -16.61
N TYR A 287 7.65 -2.53 -16.13
CA TYR A 287 7.30 -2.43 -14.71
C TYR A 287 5.81 -2.72 -14.53
N LYS A 288 5.46 -4.00 -14.44
CA LYS A 288 4.06 -4.46 -14.27
C LYS A 288 3.39 -3.92 -13.02
N SER A 289 4.17 -3.64 -11.98
CA SER A 289 3.74 -3.09 -10.69
C SER A 289 3.57 -1.57 -10.66
N ILE A 290 3.96 -0.86 -11.72
CA ILE A 290 4.01 0.60 -11.70
C ILE A 290 2.59 1.17 -11.58
N GLN A 291 2.44 2.15 -10.69
CA GLN A 291 1.19 2.90 -10.53
C GLN A 291 1.23 4.14 -11.40
N THR A 292 0.07 4.54 -11.92
CA THR A 292 -0.05 5.66 -12.85
C THR A 292 -1.01 6.69 -12.26
N LEU A 293 -0.63 7.96 -12.31
CA LEU A 293 -1.45 9.11 -11.94
C LEU A 293 -1.39 10.17 -13.05
N GLU A 294 -2.56 10.53 -13.57
CA GLU A 294 -2.69 11.56 -14.60
C GLU A 294 -2.71 12.95 -13.96
N TYR A 295 -1.93 13.87 -14.52
CA TYR A 295 -1.89 15.29 -14.21
C TYR A 295 -2.32 16.10 -15.44
N GLU A 296 -2.60 17.39 -15.25
CA GLU A 296 -3.01 18.26 -16.36
C GLU A 296 -1.96 18.34 -17.48
N ASN A 297 -0.66 18.32 -17.10
CA ASN A 297 0.46 18.50 -18.01
C ASN A 297 1.27 17.21 -18.28
N GLY A 298 0.77 16.04 -17.88
CA GLY A 298 1.54 14.81 -18.05
C GLY A 298 1.07 13.65 -17.19
N VAL A 299 1.88 12.60 -17.17
CA VAL A 299 1.58 11.35 -16.44
C VAL A 299 2.74 11.01 -15.52
N LEU A 300 2.42 10.76 -14.23
CA LEU A 300 3.36 10.29 -13.23
C LEU A 300 3.23 8.77 -13.07
N TYR A 301 4.35 8.10 -13.19
CA TYR A 301 4.51 6.67 -12.94
C TYR A 301 5.33 6.47 -11.66
N THR A 302 4.75 5.77 -10.70
CA THR A 302 5.35 5.51 -9.39
C THR A 302 5.68 4.02 -9.25
N GLN A 303 6.95 3.71 -9.08
CA GLN A 303 7.40 2.36 -8.73
C GLN A 303 7.77 2.30 -7.25
N TYR A 304 7.08 1.44 -6.51
CA TYR A 304 7.34 1.15 -5.11
C TYR A 304 8.31 -0.01 -4.95
N TRP A 305 8.97 -0.09 -3.81
CA TRP A 305 9.66 -1.32 -3.42
C TRP A 305 8.67 -2.46 -3.25
N SER A 306 9.10 -3.68 -3.61
CA SER A 306 8.26 -4.89 -3.50
C SER A 306 8.19 -5.47 -2.08
N ASP A 307 8.93 -4.90 -1.13
CA ASP A 307 8.95 -5.32 0.26
C ASP A 307 8.84 -4.13 1.21
N ASN A 308 8.54 -4.44 2.48
CA ASN A 308 8.43 -3.47 3.57
C ASN A 308 9.68 -3.49 4.47
N SER A 309 10.87 -3.67 3.90
CA SER A 309 12.11 -3.80 4.69
C SER A 309 12.48 -2.51 5.44
N HIS A 310 12.16 -1.34 4.88
CA HIS A 310 12.40 -0.04 5.51
C HIS A 310 11.64 0.14 6.85
N VAL A 311 10.56 -0.63 7.10
CA VAL A 311 9.84 -0.62 8.39
C VAL A 311 10.73 -1.13 9.53
N ASN A 312 11.77 -1.89 9.21
CA ASN A 312 12.73 -2.42 10.18
C ASN A 312 13.76 -1.38 10.67
N ASP A 313 13.78 -0.18 10.10
CA ASP A 313 14.78 0.82 10.43
C ASP A 313 14.45 1.58 11.73
N GLU A 314 15.51 2.04 12.41
CA GLU A 314 15.37 2.95 13.55
C GLU A 314 14.65 4.26 13.14
N ILE A 315 14.85 4.67 11.90
CA ILE A 315 14.23 5.84 11.29
C ILE A 315 13.36 5.36 10.13
N TYR A 316 12.05 5.39 10.33
CA TYR A 316 11.06 5.18 9.29
C TYR A 316 10.73 6.51 8.61
N VAL A 317 10.64 6.49 7.28
CA VAL A 317 10.20 7.62 6.44
C VAL A 317 9.30 7.08 5.35
N ILE A 318 8.10 7.64 5.18
CA ILE A 318 7.11 7.18 4.18
C ILE A 318 7.66 7.19 2.75
N ASN A 319 8.49 8.19 2.41
CA ASN A 319 9.08 8.29 1.08
C ASN A 319 10.05 7.15 0.76
N ASN A 320 10.48 6.35 1.74
CA ASN A 320 11.31 5.17 1.51
C ASN A 320 10.55 4.02 0.85
N ASP A 321 9.22 4.09 0.74
CA ASP A 321 8.42 3.16 -0.05
C ASP A 321 8.68 3.29 -1.55
N ILE A 322 9.10 4.48 -1.99
CA ILE A 322 9.28 4.79 -3.42
C ILE A 322 10.68 4.38 -3.87
N GLN A 323 10.72 3.52 -4.88
CA GLN A 323 11.95 3.12 -5.57
C GLN A 323 12.38 4.19 -6.58
N PHE A 324 11.48 4.57 -7.48
CA PHE A 324 11.69 5.65 -8.44
C PHE A 324 10.36 6.21 -8.96
N LEU A 325 10.44 7.41 -9.54
CA LEU A 325 9.36 8.06 -10.25
C LEU A 325 9.76 8.31 -11.70
N ILE A 326 8.81 8.15 -12.63
CA ILE A 326 8.95 8.63 -14.00
C ILE A 326 7.81 9.60 -14.26
N TYR A 327 8.10 10.85 -14.59
CA TYR A 327 7.11 11.81 -15.06
C TYR A 327 7.30 12.05 -16.55
N VAL A 328 6.22 12.07 -17.33
CA VAL A 328 6.27 12.28 -18.78
C VAL A 328 5.30 13.41 -19.12
N ASP A 329 5.83 14.50 -19.68
CA ASP A 329 5.06 15.60 -20.28
C ASP A 329 5.23 15.59 -21.81
N ASP A 330 4.72 16.62 -22.49
CA ASP A 330 4.72 16.74 -23.96
C ASP A 330 6.13 16.77 -24.57
N GLU A 331 7.13 17.21 -23.83
CA GLU A 331 8.48 17.45 -24.34
C GLU A 331 9.52 16.55 -23.71
N ARG A 332 9.30 16.07 -22.48
CA ARG A 332 10.32 15.46 -21.65
C ARG A 332 9.84 14.28 -20.81
N LEU A 333 10.81 13.41 -20.51
CA LEU A 333 10.70 12.37 -19.51
C LEU A 333 11.69 12.67 -18.38
N TYR A 334 11.18 12.68 -17.15
CA TYR A 334 11.96 12.89 -15.93
C TYR A 334 11.99 11.60 -15.13
N LEU A 335 13.19 11.09 -14.84
CA LEU A 335 13.40 9.94 -13.96
C LEU A 335 13.96 10.45 -12.63
N ALA A 336 13.16 10.43 -11.56
CA ALA A 336 13.63 10.70 -10.20
C ALA A 336 13.97 9.40 -9.46
N THR A 337 15.16 9.38 -8.86
CA THR A 337 15.70 8.22 -8.11
C THR A 337 16.36 8.67 -6.82
N TYR A 338 16.48 7.75 -5.87
CA TYR A 338 16.90 8.05 -4.49
C TYR A 338 18.20 7.37 -4.08
N ASP A 339 18.71 6.49 -4.93
CA ASP A 339 19.99 5.83 -4.77
C ASP A 339 20.67 5.64 -6.13
N TYR A 340 21.99 5.50 -6.10
CA TYR A 340 22.81 5.46 -7.31
C TYR A 340 22.64 4.16 -8.11
N GLU A 341 22.31 3.05 -7.45
CA GLU A 341 22.17 1.75 -8.12
C GLU A 341 20.89 1.73 -8.95
N THR A 342 19.77 2.17 -8.36
CA THR A 342 18.49 2.35 -9.05
C THR A 342 18.64 3.33 -10.21
N GLN A 343 19.31 4.47 -9.99
CA GLN A 343 19.56 5.45 -11.05
C GLN A 343 20.21 4.81 -12.28
N ILE A 344 21.39 4.20 -12.11
CA ILE A 344 22.12 3.60 -13.23
C ILE A 344 21.29 2.53 -13.92
N PHE A 345 20.62 1.69 -13.14
CA PHE A 345 19.85 0.57 -13.68
C PHE A 345 18.69 1.07 -14.55
N VAL A 346 17.84 1.93 -14.01
CA VAL A 346 16.63 2.41 -14.69
C VAL A 346 17.00 3.31 -15.86
N GLU A 347 17.99 4.21 -15.70
CA GLU A 347 18.46 5.09 -16.78
C GLU A 347 18.98 4.29 -17.98
N ASN A 348 19.80 3.26 -17.75
CA ASN A 348 20.31 2.41 -18.83
C ASN A 348 19.21 1.58 -19.48
N LEU A 349 18.23 1.12 -18.69
CA LEU A 349 17.09 0.39 -19.22
C LEU A 349 16.26 1.28 -20.14
N LEU A 350 15.88 2.49 -19.68
CA LEU A 350 15.14 3.46 -20.47
C LEU A 350 15.89 3.84 -21.75
N LYS A 351 17.19 4.13 -21.66
CA LYS A 351 18.03 4.39 -22.86
C LYS A 351 18.00 3.23 -23.84
N SER A 352 18.05 1.99 -23.36
CA SER A 352 18.05 0.81 -24.23
C SER A 352 16.69 0.56 -24.88
N VAL A 353 15.59 0.79 -24.18
CA VAL A 353 14.24 0.45 -24.67
C VAL A 353 13.58 1.60 -25.43
N LEU A 354 14.00 2.84 -25.16
CA LEU A 354 13.49 4.07 -25.74
C LEU A 354 14.55 4.83 -26.56
N GLU A 355 15.63 4.17 -27.01
CA GLU A 355 16.78 4.78 -27.73
C GLU A 355 16.38 5.71 -28.89
N LYS A 356 15.27 5.41 -29.57
CA LYS A 356 14.77 6.17 -30.73
C LYS A 356 13.62 7.12 -30.39
N VAL A 357 13.30 7.26 -29.12
CA VAL A 357 12.16 8.02 -28.60
C VAL A 357 12.65 9.12 -27.67
N VAL A 358 13.70 8.84 -26.89
CA VAL A 358 14.22 9.79 -25.91
C VAL A 358 15.74 9.92 -26.01
N GLU A 359 16.25 11.12 -25.73
CA GLU A 359 17.67 11.41 -25.62
C GLU A 359 17.98 12.01 -24.24
N LEU A 360 18.98 11.47 -23.52
CA LEU A 360 19.35 12.02 -22.22
C LEU A 360 19.93 13.43 -22.39
N GLU A 361 19.28 14.42 -21.79
CA GLU A 361 19.74 15.80 -21.74
C GLU A 361 20.74 16.01 -20.60
N GLY A 362 20.39 15.56 -19.39
CA GLY A 362 21.14 15.91 -18.20
C GLY A 362 20.76 15.11 -16.97
N VAL A 363 21.60 15.21 -15.94
CA VAL A 363 21.37 14.58 -14.63
C VAL A 363 21.63 15.63 -13.55
N TYR A 364 20.63 15.84 -12.70
CA TYR A 364 20.62 16.87 -11.67
C TYR A 364 20.46 16.25 -10.29
N LYS A 365 21.11 16.83 -9.29
CA LYS A 365 21.19 16.29 -7.93
C LYS A 365 20.68 17.33 -6.96
N PHE A 366 19.70 16.94 -6.17
CA PHE A 366 19.05 17.78 -5.18
C PHE A 366 19.19 17.15 -3.80
N ASP A 367 19.38 17.98 -2.79
CA ASP A 367 19.47 17.53 -1.39
C ASP A 367 18.08 17.20 -0.82
N GLN A 368 17.01 17.59 -1.52
CA GLN A 368 15.61 17.37 -1.19
C GLN A 368 14.86 16.82 -2.41
N ASN A 369 13.68 16.27 -2.17
CA ASN A 369 12.71 15.94 -3.22
C ASN A 369 12.25 17.23 -3.92
N VAL A 370 12.20 17.23 -5.26
CA VAL A 370 11.79 18.40 -6.06
C VAL A 370 10.85 18.02 -7.21
N LEU A 371 10.86 16.77 -7.69
CA LEU A 371 10.02 16.37 -8.82
C LEU A 371 8.52 16.54 -8.52
N PHE A 372 8.10 16.17 -7.31
CA PHE A 372 6.69 16.24 -6.93
C PHE A 372 6.20 17.71 -6.84
N ASP A 373 7.00 18.59 -6.26
CA ASP A 373 6.72 20.04 -6.20
C ASP A 373 6.60 20.64 -7.60
N PHE A 374 7.49 20.24 -8.52
CA PHE A 374 7.41 20.65 -9.91
C PHE A 374 6.09 20.24 -10.57
N ILE A 375 5.71 18.96 -10.45
CA ILE A 375 4.46 18.46 -11.03
C ILE A 375 3.25 19.22 -10.46
N GLN A 376 3.24 19.48 -9.14
CA GLN A 376 2.14 20.20 -8.49
C GLN A 376 2.11 21.69 -8.84
N SER A 377 3.26 22.30 -9.13
CA SER A 377 3.35 23.73 -9.46
C SER A 377 2.68 24.07 -10.80
N GLY A 378 2.58 23.09 -11.71
CA GLY A 378 2.10 23.30 -13.08
C GLY A 378 3.07 24.09 -13.96
N GLU A 379 4.29 24.35 -13.49
CA GLU A 379 5.36 24.96 -14.29
C GLU A 379 5.75 24.06 -15.47
N ILE A 380 6.20 24.69 -16.56
CA ILE A 380 6.52 23.99 -17.82
C ILE A 380 7.96 23.45 -17.80
N ASP A 381 8.86 24.12 -17.08
CA ASP A 381 10.27 23.75 -16.98
C ASP A 381 10.67 23.57 -15.51
N LEU A 382 11.48 22.56 -15.23
CA LEU A 382 12.18 22.44 -13.95
C LEU A 382 13.27 23.52 -13.90
N ILE A 383 12.97 24.67 -13.29
CA ILE A 383 13.94 25.77 -13.17
C ILE A 383 14.90 25.47 -12.01
N PHE A 384 16.20 25.35 -12.33
CA PHE A 384 17.28 25.03 -11.39
C PHE A 384 17.75 26.20 -10.51
#